data_AF-A0A1Z5R2N1-F1
#
_entry.id   AF-A0A1Z5R2N1-F1
#
_cell.length_a   1.000
_cell.length_b   1.000
_cell.length_c   1.000
_cell.angle_alpha   90.00
_cell.angle_beta   90.00
_cell.angle_gamma   90.00
#
_symmetry.space_group_name_H-M   'P 1'
#
loop_
_entity.id
_entity.type
_entity.pdbx_description
1 polymer ?
#
loop_
_entity_poly.entity_id
_entity_poly.type
_entity_poly.pdbx_seq_one_letter_code
_entity_poly.pdbx_strand_id
1 'polypeptide(L)'
;MDDAISICNSTESSDLQCLNDDDPSMVASLHWWASDRLHFSDSMDVAELNWRKHSTIPLKADNIIDLDCNYKDPRLSTTLACEIYESLREAETRKMPSTNFLETTQTDMSKTMRAMLIDWLVEVTEEYRLVPETLYLTVNYIDRYLSVKEISRHRLQLVGVACLLIAAKYEEICPLQVEELCYVTDYSYTKEEVLQMEASVLNDLKFEMTVPTAKCFLRRFVHAAQVLDKGSSLHLEFLANYICELSLLDYSLLCYLPSLVAASAVFLAKYILMPIKNPWNSTLSYYTRYTPSELRGCVRLLHRLFRLGPGSNLPAIREKYSQHKYKFVAKKYCPPSIPTKFFQDLTS
;
A
#
# COMPACT_ATOMS: atom_id res chain seq x y z
N MET A 1 -4.88 20.18 52.66
CA MET A 1 -5.37 20.93 53.83
C MET A 1 -5.25 22.39 53.43
N ASP A 2 -6.25 23.03 52.86
CA ASP A 2 -7.70 22.90 53.10
C ASP A 2 -8.55 22.96 51.82
N ASP A 3 -9.68 22.26 51.91
CA ASP A 3 -10.77 22.17 50.94
C ASP A 3 -11.74 23.36 51.06
N ALA A 4 -12.37 23.77 49.94
CA ALA A 4 -13.79 24.12 49.86
C ALA A 4 -14.28 24.36 48.40
N ILE A 5 -14.87 23.31 47.82
CA ILE A 5 -16.20 23.23 47.17
C ILE A 5 -16.67 24.42 46.30
N SER A 6 -16.96 24.13 45.02
CA SER A 6 -18.22 24.56 44.38
C SER A 6 -18.61 23.60 43.25
N ILE A 7 -19.75 22.94 43.43
CA ILE A 7 -20.44 22.06 42.49
C ILE A 7 -21.60 22.87 41.89
N CYS A 8 -21.75 22.88 40.57
CA CYS A 8 -22.99 23.27 39.91
C CYS A 8 -23.46 22.15 38.97
N ASN A 9 -24.55 21.49 39.38
CA ASN A 9 -25.41 20.69 38.52
C ASN A 9 -26.48 21.60 37.89
N SER A 10 -26.81 21.38 36.62
CA SER A 10 -28.16 21.63 36.11
C SER A 10 -28.46 20.65 34.98
N THR A 11 -29.40 19.76 35.26
CA THR A 11 -30.11 18.83 34.37
C THR A 11 -31.37 19.48 33.81
N GLU A 12 -31.91 18.88 32.73
CA GLU A 12 -33.16 19.16 31.98
C GLU A 12 -33.02 20.23 30.89
N SER A 13 -33.44 20.08 29.63
CA SER A 13 -34.50 19.32 28.91
C SER A 13 -34.08 19.32 27.41
N SER A 14 -34.44 18.41 26.48
CA SER A 14 -35.79 17.98 26.09
C SER A 14 -35.70 16.84 25.08
N ASP A 15 -36.65 15.91 25.15
CA ASP A 15 -36.92 14.84 24.20
C ASP A 15 -37.15 15.34 22.76
N LEU A 16 -36.55 14.67 21.78
CA LEU A 16 -37.06 14.66 20.40
C LEU A 16 -37.33 13.22 19.96
N GLN A 17 -38.58 13.04 19.56
CA GLN A 17 -39.27 11.79 19.24
C GLN A 17 -38.63 11.04 18.07
N CYS A 18 -38.48 9.72 18.23
CA CYS A 18 -38.24 8.80 17.11
C CYS A 18 -39.55 8.64 16.33
N LEU A 19 -39.57 9.08 15.08
CA LEU A 19 -40.65 8.80 14.13
C LEU A 19 -40.39 7.44 13.48
N ASN A 20 -41.34 6.53 13.68
CA ASN A 20 -41.53 5.35 12.85
C ASN A 20 -42.21 5.80 11.55
N ASP A 21 -41.64 5.48 10.40
CA ASP A 21 -42.32 5.59 9.10
C ASP A 21 -42.17 4.27 8.33
N ASP A 22 -43.21 3.44 8.44
CA ASP A 22 -43.59 2.47 7.41
C ASP A 22 -44.50 3.20 6.40
N ASP A 23 -44.00 3.52 5.20
CA ASP A 23 -44.87 3.75 4.03
C ASP A 23 -44.18 3.37 2.70
N PRO A 24 -44.67 2.34 1.97
CA PRO A 24 -44.00 1.78 0.79
C PRO A 24 -44.48 2.42 -0.53
N SER A 25 -44.25 3.72 -0.74
CA SER A 25 -44.66 4.40 -2.00
C SER A 25 -43.54 5.13 -2.77
N MET A 26 -42.28 5.05 -2.31
CA MET A 26 -41.12 5.71 -2.97
C MET A 26 -40.20 4.76 -3.76
N VAL A 27 -40.57 3.48 -3.93
CA VAL A 27 -39.72 2.47 -4.62
C VAL A 27 -40.10 2.28 -6.11
N ALA A 28 -41.16 2.93 -6.59
CA ALA A 28 -41.68 2.73 -7.94
C ALA A 28 -41.12 3.68 -9.03
N SER A 29 -40.24 4.63 -8.69
CA SER A 29 -39.80 5.68 -9.63
C SER A 29 -38.38 5.54 -10.20
N LEU A 30 -37.66 4.45 -9.92
CA LEU A 30 -36.28 4.24 -10.44
C LEU A 30 -36.15 3.14 -11.50
N HIS A 31 -37.24 2.50 -11.92
CA HIS A 31 -37.19 1.40 -12.91
C HIS A 31 -37.47 1.86 -14.37
N TRP A 32 -37.74 3.14 -14.62
CA TRP A 32 -38.20 3.61 -15.93
C TRP A 32 -37.16 4.34 -16.80
N TRP A 33 -35.93 4.58 -16.31
CA TRP A 33 -34.88 5.27 -17.08
C TRP A 33 -33.75 4.36 -17.58
N ALA A 34 -33.98 3.04 -17.61
CA ALA A 34 -33.00 2.06 -18.07
C ALA A 34 -33.38 1.37 -19.38
N SER A 35 -34.28 1.93 -20.19
CA SER A 35 -34.73 1.28 -21.43
C SER A 35 -35.17 2.27 -22.49
N ASP A 36 -34.24 2.99 -23.13
CA ASP A 36 -34.29 3.14 -24.59
C ASP A 36 -32.95 3.60 -25.19
N ARG A 37 -32.46 2.80 -26.15
CA ARG A 37 -31.50 3.11 -27.24
C ARG A 37 -30.07 3.52 -26.90
N LEU A 38 -29.13 2.67 -27.33
CA LEU A 38 -28.37 2.90 -28.57
C LEU A 38 -27.64 1.63 -29.03
N HIS A 39 -27.76 1.36 -30.33
CA HIS A 39 -27.13 0.26 -31.05
C HIS A 39 -25.61 0.42 -31.09
N PHE A 40 -24.88 -0.66 -30.76
CA PHE A 40 -23.44 -0.78 -30.95
C PHE A 40 -23.13 -1.32 -32.36
N SER A 41 -22.14 -0.70 -33.00
CA SER A 41 -21.42 -1.23 -34.17
C SER A 41 -19.92 -1.05 -33.92
N ASP A 42 -19.22 -2.18 -33.84
CA ASP A 42 -17.80 -2.49 -34.01
C ASP A 42 -16.73 -1.39 -33.79
N SER A 43 -15.88 -1.55 -32.77
CA SER A 43 -14.57 -2.21 -32.94
C SER A 43 -13.63 -2.04 -31.73
N MET A 44 -12.79 -3.08 -31.56
CA MET A 44 -11.63 -3.26 -30.69
C MET A 44 -11.85 -3.87 -29.30
N ASP A 45 -11.67 -5.20 -29.27
CA ASP A 45 -11.56 -6.09 -28.12
C ASP A 45 -10.63 -5.57 -27.01
N VAL A 46 -11.24 -5.30 -25.85
CA VAL A 46 -10.59 -5.44 -24.54
C VAL A 46 -11.44 -6.44 -23.77
N ALA A 47 -11.20 -7.73 -24.02
CA ALA A 47 -11.91 -8.82 -23.38
C ALA A 47 -11.71 -8.77 -21.85
N GLU A 48 -12.81 -8.47 -21.16
CA GLU A 48 -13.24 -8.94 -19.84
C GLU A 48 -12.21 -9.75 -19.04
N LEU A 49 -11.61 -9.10 -18.04
CA LEU A 49 -11.05 -9.77 -16.88
C LEU A 49 -12.22 -10.32 -16.04
N ASN A 50 -12.77 -11.46 -16.47
CA ASN A 50 -13.84 -12.17 -15.78
C ASN A 50 -13.38 -12.58 -14.38
N TRP A 51 -13.86 -11.87 -13.35
CA TRP A 51 -13.68 -12.19 -11.94
C TRP A 51 -14.35 -13.52 -11.61
N ARG A 52 -13.60 -14.62 -11.76
CA ARG A 52 -14.01 -15.92 -11.24
C ARG A 52 -14.05 -15.83 -9.72
N LYS A 53 -15.22 -16.10 -9.12
CA LYS A 53 -15.34 -16.45 -7.70
C LYS A 53 -14.28 -17.52 -7.40
N HIS A 54 -13.23 -17.13 -6.67
CA HIS A 54 -12.07 -17.98 -6.42
C HIS A 54 -12.50 -19.19 -5.59
N SER A 55 -12.35 -20.38 -6.18
CA SER A 55 -12.54 -21.66 -5.50
C SER A 55 -11.50 -21.81 -4.38
N THR A 56 -11.97 -22.04 -3.16
CA THR A 56 -11.21 -22.66 -2.08
C THR A 56 -10.86 -24.10 -2.47
N ILE A 57 -9.78 -24.27 -3.24
CA ILE A 57 -9.18 -25.59 -3.44
C ILE A 57 -8.36 -25.89 -2.18
N PRO A 58 -8.66 -26.95 -1.42
CA PRO A 58 -7.77 -27.41 -0.36
C PRO A 58 -6.52 -27.96 -1.03
N LEU A 59 -5.44 -27.17 -1.05
CA LEU A 59 -4.12 -27.65 -1.43
C LEU A 59 -3.75 -28.82 -0.50
N LYS A 60 -3.45 -29.99 -1.08
CA LYS A 60 -3.03 -31.19 -0.34
C LYS A 60 -1.88 -30.85 0.61
N ALA A 61 -2.09 -31.20 1.88
CA ALA A 61 -1.31 -30.80 3.04
C ALA A 61 0.00 -31.57 3.23
N ASP A 62 0.91 -31.50 2.26
CA ASP A 62 2.27 -32.01 2.46
C ASP A 62 3.23 -30.81 2.61
N ASN A 63 3.61 -30.52 3.86
CA ASN A 63 4.65 -29.56 4.31
C ASN A 63 4.30 -28.06 4.39
N ILE A 64 3.05 -27.66 4.64
CA ILE A 64 2.74 -26.27 5.04
C ILE A 64 3.12 -26.08 6.50
N ILE A 65 3.93 -25.07 6.81
CA ILE A 65 4.29 -24.77 8.20
C ILE A 65 3.29 -23.79 8.80
N ASP A 66 2.76 -24.13 9.97
CA ASP A 66 1.87 -23.25 10.73
C ASP A 66 2.65 -22.10 11.38
N LEU A 67 2.35 -20.87 10.96
CA LEU A 67 2.93 -19.63 11.49
C LEU A 67 2.18 -19.12 12.71
N ASP A 68 0.91 -19.52 12.86
CA ASP A 68 0.01 -19.02 13.89
C ASP A 68 -0.03 -19.94 15.13
N CYS A 69 0.89 -20.91 15.21
CA CYS A 69 1.00 -21.84 16.34
C CYS A 69 1.55 -21.20 17.64
N ASN A 70 2.14 -20.00 17.58
CA ASN A 70 2.74 -19.36 18.74
C ASN A 70 1.77 -18.39 19.45
N TYR A 71 0.85 -18.94 20.23
CA TYR A 71 -0.15 -18.21 21.01
C TYR A 71 0.41 -17.34 22.15
N LYS A 72 1.72 -17.44 22.45
CA LYS A 72 2.35 -16.74 23.58
C LYS A 72 2.86 -15.34 23.21
N ASP A 73 3.03 -15.04 21.93
CA ASP A 73 3.45 -13.71 21.49
C ASP A 73 2.23 -12.84 21.16
N PRO A 74 1.89 -11.84 21.98
CA PRO A 74 0.75 -10.97 21.71
C PRO A 74 0.88 -10.20 20.39
N ARG A 75 2.12 -10.00 19.89
CA ARG A 75 2.38 -9.32 18.61
C ARG A 75 1.92 -10.11 17.39
N LEU A 76 1.79 -11.43 17.52
CA LEU A 76 1.32 -12.31 16.45
C LEU A 76 -0.20 -12.37 16.40
N SER A 77 -0.88 -12.10 17.52
CA SER A 77 -2.35 -12.08 17.62
C SER A 77 -2.99 -13.26 16.89
N THR A 78 -2.45 -14.46 17.12
CA THR A 78 -2.66 -15.63 16.25
C THR A 78 -4.12 -16.04 16.12
N THR A 79 -4.93 -15.81 17.16
CA THR A 79 -6.38 -16.08 17.15
C THR A 79 -7.16 -15.19 16.19
N LEU A 80 -6.70 -13.97 15.94
CA LEU A 80 -7.33 -12.99 15.04
C LEU A 80 -6.63 -12.88 13.69
N ALA A 81 -5.45 -13.49 13.55
CA ALA A 81 -4.60 -13.31 12.38
C ALA A 81 -5.30 -13.65 11.06
N CYS A 82 -6.09 -14.73 11.02
CA CYS A 82 -6.87 -15.09 9.83
C CYS A 82 -7.89 -14.00 9.46
N GLU A 83 -8.73 -13.57 10.40
CA GLU A 83 -9.77 -12.55 10.18
C GLU A 83 -9.17 -11.20 9.78
N ILE A 84 -8.07 -10.80 10.42
CA ILE A 84 -7.34 -9.57 10.07
C ILE A 84 -6.87 -9.64 8.61
N TYR A 85 -6.26 -10.76 8.19
CA TYR A 85 -5.77 -10.89 6.82
C TYR A 85 -6.89 -10.97 5.80
N GLU A 86 -8.02 -11.58 6.13
CA GLU A 86 -9.21 -11.59 5.26
C GLU A 86 -9.79 -10.19 5.08
N SER A 87 -9.94 -9.43 6.16
CA SER A 87 -10.35 -8.03 6.10
C SER A 87 -9.39 -7.17 5.28
N LEU A 88 -8.06 -7.34 5.46
CA LEU A 88 -7.06 -6.62 4.67
C LEU A 88 -7.18 -6.94 3.17
N ARG A 89 -7.44 -8.20 2.82
CA ARG A 89 -7.61 -8.65 1.42
C ARG A 89 -8.87 -8.10 0.78
N GLU A 90 -9.95 -7.98 1.53
CA GLU A 90 -11.17 -7.34 1.04
C GLU A 90 -11.03 -5.81 0.93
N ALA A 91 -10.28 -5.20 1.85
CA ALA A 91 -10.07 -3.76 1.87
C ALA A 91 -9.12 -3.30 0.76
N GLU A 92 -8.11 -4.09 0.39
CA GLU A 92 -7.11 -3.69 -0.61
C GLU A 92 -7.71 -3.51 -2.01
N THR A 93 -8.84 -4.17 -2.32
CA THR A 93 -9.51 -4.00 -3.61
C THR A 93 -10.37 -2.74 -3.70
N ARG A 94 -10.83 -2.22 -2.55
CA ARG A 94 -11.76 -1.08 -2.51
C ARG A 94 -11.06 0.28 -2.50
N LYS A 95 -9.81 0.33 -2.01
CA LYS A 95 -9.10 1.58 -1.70
C LYS A 95 -7.87 1.82 -2.58
N MET A 96 -7.90 1.32 -3.81
CA MET A 96 -6.84 1.54 -4.79
C MET A 96 -6.98 2.91 -5.46
N PRO A 97 -5.86 3.61 -5.73
CA PRO A 97 -5.88 4.75 -6.64
C PRO A 97 -6.24 4.30 -8.06
N SER A 98 -6.67 5.25 -8.89
CA SER A 98 -6.86 4.98 -10.32
C SER A 98 -5.52 4.62 -10.96
N THR A 99 -5.48 3.62 -11.83
CA THR A 99 -4.22 3.17 -12.45
C THR A 99 -3.77 4.06 -13.62
N ASN A 100 -4.61 5.01 -14.03
CA ASN A 100 -4.39 5.88 -15.19
C ASN A 100 -4.67 7.37 -14.88
N PHE A 101 -4.59 7.80 -13.62
CA PHE A 101 -4.90 9.20 -13.25
C PHE A 101 -3.94 10.22 -13.87
N LEU A 102 -2.68 9.84 -14.14
CA LEU A 102 -1.74 10.74 -14.83
C LEU A 102 -2.12 10.96 -16.29
N GLU A 103 -2.84 10.02 -16.89
CA GLU A 103 -3.30 10.10 -18.27
C GLU A 103 -4.72 10.69 -18.40
N THR A 104 -5.56 10.53 -17.37
CA THR A 104 -6.99 10.85 -17.42
C THR A 104 -7.40 12.06 -16.58
N THR A 105 -6.77 12.27 -15.42
CA THR A 105 -7.13 13.34 -14.48
C THR A 105 -6.10 14.48 -14.52
N GLN A 106 -4.80 14.16 -14.60
CA GLN A 106 -3.74 15.16 -14.56
C GLN A 106 -3.38 15.65 -15.96
N THR A 107 -3.33 16.97 -16.15
CA THR A 107 -2.92 17.59 -17.42
C THR A 107 -1.46 18.09 -17.39
N ASP A 108 -0.95 18.41 -16.20
CA ASP A 108 0.33 19.08 -15.99
C ASP A 108 1.36 18.23 -15.22
N MET A 109 1.11 16.93 -15.06
CA MET A 109 1.98 16.03 -14.29
C MET A 109 2.45 14.83 -15.09
N SER A 110 3.69 14.40 -14.81
CA SER A 110 4.29 13.23 -15.42
C SER A 110 4.64 12.16 -14.38
N LYS A 111 4.84 10.92 -14.85
CA LYS A 111 5.32 9.78 -14.04
C LYS A 111 6.64 10.13 -13.34
N THR A 112 7.52 10.85 -14.02
CA THR A 112 8.81 11.30 -13.47
C THR A 112 8.64 12.31 -12.34
N MET A 113 7.72 13.28 -12.45
CA MET A 113 7.45 14.25 -11.38
C MET A 113 6.92 13.57 -10.11
N ARG A 114 6.00 12.60 -10.27
CA ARG A 114 5.54 11.75 -9.16
C ARG A 114 6.71 11.02 -8.50
N ALA A 115 7.56 10.36 -9.30
CA ALA A 115 8.69 9.61 -8.77
C ALA A 115 9.73 10.51 -8.06
N MET A 116 9.97 11.73 -8.57
CA MET A 116 10.82 12.72 -7.91
C MET A 116 10.26 13.16 -6.55
N LEU A 117 8.95 13.40 -6.45
CA LEU A 117 8.31 13.72 -5.17
C LEU A 117 8.50 12.59 -4.16
N ILE A 118 8.26 11.35 -4.58
CA ILE A 118 8.36 10.17 -3.68
C ILE A 118 9.80 9.93 -3.24
N ASP A 119 10.77 10.09 -4.14
CA ASP A 119 12.20 9.97 -3.82
C ASP A 119 12.61 10.99 -2.75
N TRP A 120 12.19 12.25 -2.89
CA TRP A 120 12.40 13.28 -1.87
C TRP A 120 11.68 12.96 -0.55
N LEU A 121 10.44 12.47 -0.59
CA LEU A 121 9.72 12.05 0.62
C LEU A 121 10.40 10.88 1.35
N VAL A 122 11.12 10.00 0.64
CA VAL A 122 11.94 8.96 1.27
C VAL A 122 13.05 9.59 2.11
N GLU A 123 13.71 10.64 1.60
CA GLU A 123 14.73 11.38 2.36
C GLU A 123 14.14 12.03 3.60
N VAL A 124 13.00 12.73 3.45
CA VAL A 124 12.30 13.38 4.57
C VAL A 124 11.89 12.35 5.64
N THR A 125 11.25 11.25 5.25
CA THR A 125 10.84 10.22 6.21
C THR A 125 12.00 9.53 6.91
N GLU A 126 13.15 9.39 6.25
CA GLU A 126 14.37 8.85 6.85
C GLU A 126 15.02 9.82 7.84
N GLU A 127 15.08 11.11 7.53
CA GLU A 127 15.64 12.16 8.40
C GLU A 127 14.85 12.28 9.71
N TYR A 128 13.53 12.29 9.61
CA TYR A 128 12.63 12.33 10.78
C TYR A 128 12.40 10.96 11.42
N ARG A 129 13.01 9.90 10.89
CA ARG A 129 12.95 8.51 11.42
C ARG A 129 11.53 7.98 11.58
N LEU A 130 10.67 8.32 10.62
CA LEU A 130 9.29 7.85 10.60
C LEU A 130 9.22 6.35 10.36
N VAL A 131 8.15 5.71 10.84
CA VAL A 131 7.95 4.29 10.57
C VAL A 131 7.67 4.10 9.08
N PRO A 132 8.10 2.96 8.48
CA PRO A 132 7.90 2.75 7.04
C PRO A 132 6.45 2.87 6.59
N GLU A 133 5.50 2.42 7.41
CA GLU A 133 4.07 2.48 7.09
C GLU A 133 3.60 3.90 6.76
N THR A 134 4.12 4.91 7.48
CA THR A 134 3.86 6.34 7.23
C THR A 134 4.18 6.75 5.79
N LEU A 135 5.30 6.29 5.23
CA LEU A 135 5.66 6.56 3.83
C LEU A 135 4.68 5.87 2.86
N TYR A 136 4.31 4.62 3.12
CA TYR A 136 3.38 3.89 2.24
C TYR A 136 1.98 4.52 2.23
N LEU A 137 1.49 4.94 3.41
CA LEU A 137 0.24 5.70 3.53
C LEU A 137 0.33 7.04 2.79
N THR A 138 1.43 7.77 2.96
CA THR A 138 1.67 9.04 2.26
C THR A 138 1.54 8.87 0.75
N VAL A 139 2.20 7.87 0.16
CA VAL A 139 2.12 7.59 -1.28
C VAL A 139 0.71 7.21 -1.71
N ASN A 140 0.02 6.37 -0.93
CA ASN A 140 -1.38 6.02 -1.21
C ASN A 140 -2.30 7.25 -1.23
N TYR A 141 -2.13 8.16 -0.27
CA TYR A 141 -2.95 9.38 -0.19
C TYR A 141 -2.67 10.32 -1.37
N ILE A 142 -1.39 10.49 -1.74
CA ILE A 142 -0.99 11.26 -2.92
C ILE A 142 -1.69 10.70 -4.17
N ASP A 143 -1.57 9.40 -4.41
CA ASP A 143 -2.10 8.77 -5.63
C ASP A 143 -3.63 8.81 -5.69
N ARG A 144 -4.31 8.58 -4.57
CA ARG A 144 -5.78 8.67 -4.50
C ARG A 144 -6.26 10.10 -4.68
N TYR A 145 -5.59 11.07 -4.08
CA TYR A 145 -5.94 12.48 -4.21
C TYR A 145 -5.76 12.96 -5.66
N LEU A 146 -4.63 12.63 -6.28
CA LEU A 146 -4.37 12.90 -7.70
C LEU A 146 -5.29 12.12 -8.65
N SER A 147 -5.95 11.05 -8.19
CA SER A 147 -6.96 10.35 -8.97
C SER A 147 -8.25 11.15 -9.14
N VAL A 148 -8.59 12.00 -8.17
CA VAL A 148 -9.86 12.74 -8.14
C VAL A 148 -9.71 14.25 -8.25
N LYS A 149 -8.50 14.77 -8.07
CA LYS A 149 -8.21 16.21 -8.08
C LYS A 149 -7.07 16.54 -9.03
N GLU A 150 -7.35 17.38 -10.02
CA GLU A 150 -6.31 17.97 -10.86
C GLU A 150 -5.47 18.98 -10.07
N ILE A 151 -4.15 18.85 -10.16
CA ILE A 151 -3.19 19.68 -9.42
C ILE A 151 -2.13 20.22 -10.38
N SER A 152 -1.82 21.52 -10.27
CA SER A 152 -0.68 22.11 -10.99
C SER A 152 0.64 21.52 -10.46
N ARG A 153 1.61 21.30 -11.36
CA ARG A 153 2.94 20.78 -10.99
C ARG A 153 3.62 21.57 -9.86
N HIS A 154 3.36 22.87 -9.76
CA HIS A 154 3.94 23.76 -8.74
C HIS A 154 3.40 23.51 -7.33
N ARG A 155 2.25 22.84 -7.20
CA ARG A 155 1.63 22.49 -5.91
C ARG A 155 1.83 21.02 -5.54
N LEU A 156 2.55 20.25 -6.35
CA LEU A 156 2.75 18.82 -6.12
C LEU A 156 3.53 18.55 -4.81
N GLN A 157 4.54 19.36 -4.49
CA GLN A 157 5.27 19.24 -3.22
C GLN A 157 4.36 19.58 -2.02
N LEU A 158 3.51 20.60 -2.13
CA LEU A 158 2.50 20.93 -1.11
C LEU A 158 1.54 19.76 -0.83
N VAL A 159 1.06 19.08 -1.88
CA VAL A 159 0.25 17.85 -1.74
C VAL A 159 1.05 16.78 -1.01
N GLY A 160 2.32 16.59 -1.38
CA GLY A 160 3.20 15.60 -0.76
C GLY A 160 3.35 15.80 0.75
N VAL A 161 3.68 17.02 1.19
CA VAL A 161 3.84 17.31 2.63
C VAL A 161 2.53 17.27 3.40
N ALA A 162 1.41 17.70 2.79
CA ALA A 162 0.10 17.56 3.43
C ALA A 162 -0.30 16.08 3.60
N CYS A 163 -0.05 15.23 2.60
CA CYS A 163 -0.26 13.79 2.73
C CYS A 163 0.65 13.16 3.78
N LEU A 164 1.91 13.61 3.87
CA LEU A 164 2.84 13.16 4.90
C LEU A 164 2.38 13.56 6.30
N LEU A 165 1.86 14.78 6.48
CA LEU A 165 1.27 15.25 7.73
C LEU A 165 0.12 14.33 8.18
N ILE A 166 -0.79 14.03 7.25
CA ILE A 166 -1.95 13.18 7.53
C ILE A 166 -1.49 11.76 7.90
N ALA A 167 -0.57 11.18 7.13
CA ALA A 167 -0.02 9.85 7.41
C ALA A 167 0.69 9.81 8.76
N ALA A 168 1.48 10.83 9.08
CA ALA A 168 2.18 10.92 10.36
C ALA A 168 1.18 11.02 11.53
N LYS A 169 0.16 11.88 11.43
CA LYS A 169 -0.93 11.96 12.44
C LYS A 169 -1.69 10.65 12.61
N TYR A 170 -1.76 9.84 11.55
CA TYR A 170 -2.48 8.57 11.57
C TYR A 170 -1.67 7.43 12.20
N GLU A 171 -0.37 7.37 11.93
CA GLU A 171 0.47 6.19 12.22
C GLU A 171 1.52 6.43 13.31
N GLU A 172 2.03 7.66 13.46
CA GLU A 172 3.11 7.95 14.41
C GLU A 172 2.59 8.19 15.82
N ILE A 173 3.34 7.72 16.82
CA ILE A 173 3.09 8.04 18.23
C ILE A 173 3.26 9.55 18.48
N CYS A 174 4.28 10.13 17.85
CA CYS A 174 4.60 11.55 17.91
C CYS A 174 4.71 12.07 16.46
N PRO A 175 3.60 12.58 15.88
CA PRO A 175 3.61 13.07 14.50
C PRO A 175 4.40 14.37 14.35
N LEU A 176 4.86 14.66 13.14
CA LEU A 176 5.53 15.92 12.83
C LEU A 176 4.58 17.11 13.03
N GLN A 177 5.16 18.22 13.47
CA GLN A 177 4.49 19.51 13.52
C GLN A 177 4.45 20.15 12.12
N VAL A 178 3.48 21.02 11.87
CA VAL A 178 3.32 21.67 10.57
C VAL A 178 4.53 22.56 10.26
N GLU A 179 5.11 23.16 11.29
CA GLU A 179 6.31 23.98 11.23
C GLU A 179 7.53 23.21 10.70
N GLU A 180 7.64 21.92 11.04
CA GLU A 180 8.70 21.05 10.50
C GLU A 180 8.50 20.82 9.00
N LEU A 181 7.26 20.70 8.54
CA LEU A 181 6.95 20.55 7.11
C LEU A 181 7.17 21.85 6.32
N CYS A 182 6.93 23.01 6.93
CA CYS A 182 7.35 24.29 6.36
C CYS A 182 8.88 24.36 6.27
N TYR A 183 9.60 23.87 7.28
CA TYR A 183 11.06 23.86 7.28
C TYR A 183 11.65 22.96 6.17
N VAL A 184 11.19 21.71 6.02
CA VAL A 184 11.73 20.79 4.98
C VAL A 184 11.44 21.25 3.55
N THR A 185 10.48 22.15 3.37
CA THR A 185 10.16 22.75 2.07
C THR A 185 10.88 24.08 1.86
N ASP A 186 11.91 24.39 2.66
CA ASP A 186 12.63 25.68 2.66
C ASP A 186 11.67 26.88 2.75
N TYR A 187 10.60 26.72 3.53
CA TYR A 187 9.53 27.71 3.69
C TYR A 187 8.87 28.13 2.37
N SER A 188 8.89 27.25 1.36
CA SER A 188 8.16 27.46 0.10
C SER A 188 6.65 27.55 0.30
N TYR A 189 6.14 27.03 1.43
CA TYR A 189 4.73 27.05 1.80
C TYR A 189 4.54 27.53 3.23
N THR A 190 3.49 28.32 3.46
CA THR A 190 3.11 28.75 4.80
C THR A 190 2.36 27.65 5.55
N LYS A 191 2.28 27.77 6.88
CA LYS A 191 1.51 26.87 7.72
C LYS A 191 0.05 26.79 7.28
N GLU A 192 -0.53 27.92 6.91
CA GLU A 192 -1.91 28.03 6.44
C GLU A 192 -2.12 27.27 5.13
N GLU A 193 -1.17 27.35 4.19
CA GLU A 193 -1.24 26.62 2.93
C GLU A 193 -1.17 25.11 3.14
N VAL A 194 -0.30 24.64 4.04
CA VAL A 194 -0.20 23.22 4.39
C VAL A 194 -1.49 22.72 5.04
N LEU A 195 -2.05 23.47 6.00
CA LEU A 195 -3.31 23.13 6.67
C LEU A 195 -4.52 23.15 5.72
N GLN A 196 -4.56 24.10 4.79
CA GLN A 196 -5.60 24.13 3.74
C GLN A 196 -5.49 22.93 2.80
N MET A 197 -4.27 22.55 2.42
CA MET A 197 -4.06 21.35 1.59
C MET A 197 -4.43 20.09 2.36
N GLU A 198 -4.05 19.97 3.64
CA GLU A 198 -4.48 18.87 4.51
C GLU A 198 -6.00 18.73 4.52
N ALA A 199 -6.72 19.82 4.77
CA ALA A 199 -8.18 19.81 4.76
C ALA A 199 -8.75 19.40 3.40
N SER A 200 -8.17 19.89 2.29
CA SER A 200 -8.59 19.50 0.94
C SER A 200 -8.41 18.00 0.70
N VAL A 201 -7.24 17.44 1.05
CA VAL A 201 -6.96 16.01 0.90
C VAL A 201 -7.92 15.17 1.72
N LEU A 202 -8.14 15.51 2.99
CA LEU A 202 -9.07 14.77 3.86
C LEU A 202 -10.51 14.78 3.33
N ASN A 203 -10.98 15.93 2.84
CA ASN A 203 -12.32 16.09 2.28
C ASN A 203 -12.48 15.29 0.98
N ASP A 204 -11.55 15.43 0.03
CA ASP A 204 -11.61 14.73 -1.26
C ASP A 204 -11.44 13.20 -1.09
N LEU A 205 -10.70 12.75 -0.06
CA LEU A 205 -10.57 11.34 0.31
C LEU A 205 -11.67 10.85 1.28
N LYS A 206 -12.63 11.69 1.63
CA LYS A 206 -13.76 11.38 2.53
C LYS A 206 -13.33 10.78 3.87
N PHE A 207 -12.17 11.21 4.39
CA PHE A 207 -11.56 10.71 5.62
C PHE A 207 -11.29 9.19 5.64
N GLU A 208 -11.26 8.52 4.48
CA GLU A 208 -10.96 7.09 4.38
C GLU A 208 -9.44 6.83 4.42
N MET A 209 -8.81 7.06 5.57
CA MET A 209 -7.36 7.00 5.72
C MET A 209 -6.83 5.58 5.99
N THR A 210 -7.63 4.70 6.59
CA THR A 210 -7.24 3.31 6.85
C THR A 210 -7.20 2.50 5.55
N VAL A 211 -6.01 2.29 4.99
CA VAL A 211 -5.82 1.54 3.75
C VAL A 211 -4.78 0.42 3.94
N PRO A 212 -4.99 -0.78 3.37
CA PRO A 212 -3.94 -1.79 3.33
C PRO A 212 -2.82 -1.35 2.40
N THR A 213 -1.59 -1.36 2.89
CA THR A 213 -0.39 -1.10 2.08
C THR A 213 0.38 -2.38 1.79
N ALA A 214 1.34 -2.33 0.86
CA ALA A 214 2.19 -3.49 0.61
C ALA A 214 3.03 -3.84 1.86
N LYS A 215 3.37 -2.84 2.68
CA LYS A 215 4.10 -3.01 3.93
C LYS A 215 3.32 -3.82 4.97
N CYS A 216 1.99 -3.63 5.05
CA CYS A 216 1.09 -4.42 5.90
C CYS A 216 1.23 -5.94 5.62
N PHE A 217 1.21 -6.33 4.35
CA PHE A 217 1.31 -7.75 3.94
C PHE A 217 2.74 -8.28 4.04
N LEU A 218 3.73 -7.45 3.72
CA LEU A 218 5.13 -7.84 3.60
C LEU A 218 5.65 -8.52 4.88
N ARG A 219 5.27 -8.02 6.05
CA ARG A 219 5.72 -8.56 7.35
C ARG A 219 5.39 -10.05 7.50
N ARG A 220 4.14 -10.45 7.24
CA ARG A 220 3.74 -11.87 7.34
C ARG A 220 4.34 -12.72 6.25
N PHE A 221 4.51 -12.18 5.04
CA PHE A 221 5.11 -12.94 3.94
C PHE A 221 6.60 -13.17 4.13
N VAL A 222 7.33 -12.20 4.69
CA VAL A 222 8.72 -12.38 5.12
C VAL A 222 8.81 -13.43 6.22
N HIS A 223 7.91 -13.39 7.21
CA HIS A 223 7.88 -14.40 8.26
C HIS A 223 7.66 -15.81 7.68
N ALA A 224 6.68 -15.97 6.79
CA ALA A 224 6.42 -17.21 6.05
C ALA A 224 7.65 -17.72 5.28
N ALA A 225 8.40 -16.80 4.67
CA ALA A 225 9.59 -17.12 3.89
C ALA A 225 10.80 -17.54 4.73
N GLN A 226 10.89 -17.06 5.98
CA GLN A 226 12.03 -17.29 6.88
C GLN A 226 11.98 -18.65 7.59
N VAL A 227 10.79 -19.23 7.80
CA VAL A 227 10.63 -20.44 8.62
C VAL A 227 11.46 -21.63 8.10
N LEU A 228 11.63 -21.70 6.77
CA LEU A 228 12.42 -22.74 6.12
C LEU A 228 13.91 -22.40 5.93
N ASP A 229 14.31 -21.14 6.09
CA ASP A 229 15.66 -20.64 5.77
C ASP A 229 16.22 -19.76 6.91
N LYS A 230 16.60 -20.39 8.04
CA LYS A 230 17.07 -19.69 9.26
C LYS A 230 18.38 -18.90 9.12
N GLY A 231 19.22 -19.22 8.13
CA GLY A 231 20.59 -18.69 8.02
C GLY A 231 20.72 -17.25 7.51
N SER A 232 19.68 -16.67 6.90
CA SER A 232 19.74 -15.35 6.23
C SER A 232 18.56 -14.43 6.54
N SER A 233 17.88 -14.67 7.67
CA SER A 233 16.61 -14.04 8.06
C SER A 233 16.58 -12.50 7.90
N LEU A 234 17.56 -11.79 8.46
CA LEU A 234 17.63 -10.32 8.37
C LEU A 234 17.94 -9.81 6.96
N HIS A 235 18.77 -10.52 6.18
CA HIS A 235 19.06 -10.12 4.81
C HIS A 235 17.82 -10.26 3.93
N LEU A 236 17.04 -11.32 4.13
CA LEU A 236 15.77 -11.52 3.42
C LEU A 236 14.78 -10.40 3.77
N GLU A 237 14.64 -10.09 5.05
CA GLU A 237 13.75 -9.02 5.51
C GLU A 237 14.14 -7.67 4.90
N PHE A 238 15.38 -7.22 5.06
CA PHE A 238 15.79 -5.91 4.52
C PHE A 238 15.74 -5.87 3.00
N LEU A 239 16.09 -6.97 2.31
CA LEU A 239 16.04 -7.02 0.86
C LEU A 239 14.61 -6.99 0.33
N ALA A 240 13.68 -7.70 0.98
CA ALA A 240 12.27 -7.65 0.62
C ALA A 240 11.66 -6.26 0.87
N ASN A 241 12.04 -5.59 1.98
CA ASN A 241 11.65 -4.19 2.23
C ASN A 241 12.22 -3.25 1.17
N TYR A 242 13.50 -3.37 0.80
CA TYR A 242 14.12 -2.59 -0.27
C TYR A 242 13.36 -2.72 -1.59
N ILE A 243 13.10 -3.96 -2.03
CA ILE A 243 12.39 -4.23 -3.28
C ILE A 243 10.96 -3.69 -3.23
N CYS A 244 10.27 -3.88 -2.10
CA CYS A 244 8.92 -3.37 -1.90
C CYS A 244 8.89 -1.84 -1.92
N GLU A 245 9.87 -1.16 -1.32
CA GLU A 245 9.93 0.31 -1.30
C GLU A 245 10.26 0.88 -2.69
N LEU A 246 11.12 0.21 -3.47
CA LEU A 246 11.34 0.56 -4.88
C LEU A 246 10.05 0.57 -5.71
N SER A 247 9.05 -0.23 -5.33
CA SER A 247 7.76 -0.26 -6.04
C SER A 247 7.04 1.09 -6.01
N LEU A 248 7.27 1.91 -4.97
CA LEU A 248 6.61 3.19 -4.80
C LEU A 248 6.97 4.18 -5.91
N LEU A 249 8.18 4.06 -6.49
CA LEU A 249 8.67 4.97 -7.52
C LEU A 249 8.06 4.71 -8.91
N ASP A 250 7.71 3.47 -9.25
CA ASP A 250 7.21 3.11 -10.59
C ASP A 250 5.69 3.12 -10.63
N TYR A 251 5.14 4.12 -11.32
CA TYR A 251 3.70 4.28 -11.56
C TYR A 251 3.04 3.03 -12.17
N SER A 252 3.79 2.26 -12.97
CA SER A 252 3.28 1.04 -13.62
C SER A 252 2.91 -0.06 -12.62
N LEU A 253 3.40 0.01 -11.38
CA LEU A 253 3.08 -0.96 -10.33
C LEU A 253 1.74 -0.70 -9.63
N LEU A 254 1.09 0.45 -9.87
CA LEU A 254 -0.24 0.75 -9.32
C LEU A 254 -1.34 -0.21 -9.80
N CYS A 255 -1.15 -0.89 -10.93
CA CYS A 255 -2.11 -1.88 -11.42
C CYS A 255 -2.11 -3.20 -10.63
N TYR A 256 -1.15 -3.40 -9.72
CA TYR A 256 -1.08 -4.57 -8.86
C TYR A 256 -1.59 -4.27 -7.46
N LEU A 257 -2.28 -5.24 -6.86
CA LEU A 257 -2.70 -5.15 -5.47
C LEU A 257 -1.49 -5.06 -4.53
N PRO A 258 -1.60 -4.32 -3.41
CA PRO A 258 -0.54 -4.20 -2.42
C PRO A 258 0.02 -5.55 -1.94
N SER A 259 -0.85 -6.53 -1.76
CA SER A 259 -0.43 -7.88 -1.35
C SER A 259 0.34 -8.62 -2.45
N LEU A 260 0.00 -8.44 -3.73
CA LEU A 260 0.75 -9.02 -4.84
C LEU A 260 2.15 -8.39 -4.96
N VAL A 261 2.26 -7.08 -4.76
CA VAL A 261 3.55 -6.37 -4.72
C VAL A 261 4.42 -6.92 -3.60
N ALA A 262 3.86 -7.08 -2.39
CA ALA A 262 4.57 -7.64 -1.25
C ALA A 262 5.04 -9.09 -1.50
N ALA A 263 4.17 -9.95 -2.04
CA ALA A 263 4.51 -11.33 -2.39
C ALA A 263 5.62 -11.39 -3.45
N SER A 264 5.54 -10.54 -4.47
CA SER A 264 6.54 -10.42 -5.54
C SER A 264 7.89 -9.93 -5.02
N ALA A 265 7.89 -9.01 -4.05
CA ALA A 265 9.11 -8.56 -3.39
C ALA A 265 9.79 -9.68 -2.61
N VAL A 266 9.02 -10.51 -1.87
CA VAL A 266 9.54 -11.69 -1.17
C VAL A 266 10.08 -12.74 -2.15
N PHE A 267 9.36 -13.02 -3.23
CA PHE A 267 9.83 -13.93 -4.28
C PHE A 267 11.20 -13.48 -4.81
N LEU A 268 11.31 -12.20 -5.19
CA LEU A 268 12.53 -11.66 -5.77
C LEU A 268 13.67 -11.63 -4.75
N ALA A 269 13.40 -11.27 -3.50
CA ALA A 269 14.40 -11.29 -2.43
C ALA A 269 14.97 -12.69 -2.20
N LYS A 270 14.11 -13.72 -2.13
CA LYS A 270 14.55 -15.12 -2.01
C LYS A 270 15.39 -15.55 -3.20
N TYR A 271 14.97 -15.18 -4.42
CA TYR A 271 15.74 -15.48 -5.63
C TYR A 271 17.13 -14.83 -5.62
N ILE A 272 17.24 -13.55 -5.27
CA ILE A 272 18.54 -12.85 -5.19
C ILE A 272 19.46 -13.48 -4.15
N LEU A 273 18.92 -13.91 -3.01
CA LEU A 273 19.72 -14.54 -1.94
C LEU A 273 20.11 -15.98 -2.25
N MET A 274 19.26 -16.74 -2.95
CA MET A 274 19.50 -18.14 -3.30
C MET A 274 19.05 -18.45 -4.74
N PRO A 275 19.79 -18.01 -5.78
CA PRO A 275 19.35 -18.11 -7.18
C PRO A 275 19.13 -19.53 -7.70
N ILE A 276 19.71 -20.53 -7.04
CA ILE A 276 19.66 -21.95 -7.43
C ILE A 276 18.40 -22.63 -6.86
N LYS A 277 17.85 -22.13 -5.75
CA LYS A 277 16.69 -22.71 -5.06
C LYS A 277 15.40 -22.09 -5.58
N ASN A 278 14.34 -22.89 -5.70
CA ASN A 278 13.02 -22.36 -6.03
C ASN A 278 12.58 -21.37 -4.93
N PRO A 279 12.33 -20.09 -5.26
CA PRO A 279 11.93 -19.09 -4.27
C PRO A 279 10.51 -19.32 -3.72
N TRP A 280 9.65 -20.04 -4.44
CA TRP A 280 8.25 -20.23 -4.06
C TRP A 280 7.96 -21.66 -3.61
N ASN A 281 7.45 -21.80 -2.39
CA ASN A 281 7.11 -23.08 -1.76
C ASN A 281 5.64 -23.12 -1.33
N SER A 282 5.15 -24.28 -0.91
CA SER A 282 3.76 -24.49 -0.50
C SER A 282 3.34 -23.56 0.65
N THR A 283 4.22 -23.30 1.62
CA THR A 283 3.95 -22.36 2.72
C THR A 283 3.70 -20.96 2.20
N LEU A 284 4.54 -20.44 1.32
CA LEU A 284 4.36 -19.12 0.72
C LEU A 284 3.09 -19.06 -0.12
N SER A 285 2.83 -20.07 -0.95
CA SER A 285 1.59 -20.15 -1.72
C SER A 285 0.33 -20.13 -0.82
N TYR A 286 0.36 -20.85 0.30
CA TYR A 286 -0.73 -20.87 1.28
C TYR A 286 -0.97 -19.49 1.93
N TYR A 287 0.06 -18.87 2.53
CA TYR A 287 -0.13 -17.61 3.26
C TYR A 287 -0.35 -16.39 2.35
N THR A 288 0.23 -16.40 1.15
CA THR A 288 0.06 -15.30 0.19
C THR A 288 -1.16 -15.48 -0.69
N ARG A 289 -1.73 -16.70 -0.75
CA ARG A 289 -2.76 -17.14 -1.69
C ARG A 289 -2.44 -16.83 -3.17
N TYR A 290 -1.15 -16.78 -3.52
CA TYR A 290 -0.67 -16.55 -4.89
C TYR A 290 0.15 -17.73 -5.41
N THR A 291 -0.04 -18.04 -6.69
CA THR A 291 0.80 -18.99 -7.42
C THR A 291 2.03 -18.27 -8.01
N PRO A 292 3.12 -19.01 -8.33
CA PRO A 292 4.26 -18.42 -9.00
C PRO A 292 3.89 -17.73 -10.33
N SER A 293 2.97 -18.29 -11.11
CA SER A 293 2.60 -17.73 -12.41
C SER A 293 1.95 -16.35 -12.32
N GLU A 294 1.12 -16.12 -11.28
CA GLU A 294 0.44 -14.84 -11.00
C GLU A 294 1.45 -13.73 -10.66
N LEU A 295 2.55 -14.05 -9.98
CA LEU A 295 3.56 -13.08 -9.56
C LEU A 295 4.46 -12.62 -10.71
N ARG A 296 4.47 -13.35 -11.84
CA ARG A 296 5.46 -13.18 -12.92
C ARG A 296 5.54 -11.75 -13.47
N GLY A 297 4.40 -11.09 -13.65
CA GLY A 297 4.33 -9.72 -14.17
C GLY A 297 5.00 -8.72 -13.23
N CYS A 298 4.57 -8.71 -11.97
CA CYS A 298 5.07 -7.80 -10.94
C CYS A 298 6.55 -8.08 -10.61
N VAL A 299 6.96 -9.34 -10.47
CA VAL A 299 8.37 -9.72 -10.23
C VAL A 299 9.30 -9.21 -11.33
N ARG A 300 8.87 -9.24 -12.60
CA ARG A 300 9.69 -8.71 -13.71
C ARG A 300 9.91 -7.20 -13.62
N LEU A 301 8.88 -6.46 -13.26
CA LEU A 301 8.98 -5.01 -13.07
C LEU A 301 9.89 -4.68 -11.88
N LEU A 302 9.69 -5.34 -10.75
CA LEU A 302 10.56 -5.18 -9.56
C LEU A 302 12.02 -5.59 -9.85
N HIS A 303 12.23 -6.64 -10.64
CA HIS A 303 13.57 -7.07 -11.07
C HIS A 303 14.26 -6.04 -11.96
N ARG A 304 13.51 -5.44 -12.90
CA ARG A 304 13.98 -4.31 -13.71
C ARG A 304 14.37 -3.12 -12.83
N LEU A 305 13.50 -2.73 -11.89
CA LEU A 305 13.73 -1.61 -10.97
C LEU A 305 14.96 -1.85 -10.09
N PHE A 306 15.13 -3.05 -9.53
CA PHE A 306 16.31 -3.40 -8.74
C PHE A 306 17.60 -3.22 -9.53
N ARG A 307 17.60 -3.66 -10.79
CA ARG A 307 18.82 -3.70 -11.63
C ARG A 307 19.17 -2.37 -12.28
N LEU A 308 18.17 -1.71 -12.84
CA LEU A 308 18.34 -0.53 -13.70
C LEU A 308 17.93 0.77 -12.99
N GLY A 309 17.18 0.67 -11.89
CA GLY A 309 16.52 1.81 -11.28
C GLY A 309 15.27 2.26 -12.05
N PRO A 310 14.61 3.33 -11.59
CA PRO A 310 13.39 3.89 -12.18
C PRO A 310 13.62 4.65 -13.50
N GLY A 311 14.85 4.73 -14.00
CA GLY A 311 15.23 5.41 -15.25
C GLY A 311 15.69 6.86 -15.08
N SER A 312 15.23 7.55 -14.03
CA SER A 312 15.77 8.84 -13.55
C SER A 312 16.75 8.63 -12.39
N ASN A 313 17.62 9.62 -12.15
CA ASN A 313 18.51 9.60 -10.99
C ASN A 313 17.71 9.89 -9.71
N LEU A 314 17.13 8.84 -9.12
CA LEU A 314 16.34 8.85 -7.88
C LEU A 314 17.04 7.96 -6.86
N PRO A 315 18.03 8.49 -6.12
CA PRO A 315 18.95 7.68 -5.33
C PRO A 315 18.41 7.32 -3.93
N ALA A 316 17.41 8.02 -3.39
CA ALA A 316 17.11 8.02 -1.95
C ALA A 316 16.89 6.62 -1.38
N ILE A 317 16.03 5.81 -2.01
CA ILE A 317 15.77 4.43 -1.57
C ILE A 317 17.04 3.58 -1.66
N ARG A 318 17.79 3.69 -2.76
CA ARG A 318 19.00 2.89 -2.95
C ARG A 318 20.09 3.26 -1.96
N GLU A 319 20.24 4.53 -1.65
CA GLU A 319 21.20 5.04 -0.67
C GLU A 319 20.82 4.64 0.75
N LYS A 320 19.53 4.80 1.13
CA LYS A 320 18.96 4.28 2.37
C LYS A 320 19.35 2.82 2.58
N TYR A 321 18.96 1.92 1.68
CA TYR A 321 19.24 0.48 1.80
C TYR A 321 20.69 0.07 1.48
N SER A 322 21.54 1.03 1.12
CA SER A 322 23.00 0.87 1.00
C SER A 322 23.73 1.13 2.32
N GLN A 323 23.05 1.54 3.38
CA GLN A 323 23.65 1.76 4.69
C GLN A 323 23.86 0.43 5.45
N HIS A 324 24.83 0.43 6.38
CA HIS A 324 25.14 -0.75 7.23
C HIS A 324 23.92 -1.24 8.03
N LYS A 325 23.07 -0.32 8.50
CA LYS A 325 21.87 -0.67 9.29
C LYS A 325 20.89 -1.58 8.53
N TYR A 326 20.86 -1.48 7.19
CA TYR A 326 20.06 -2.34 6.31
C TYR A 326 20.89 -3.45 5.65
N LYS A 327 22.07 -3.79 6.19
CA LYS A 327 22.95 -4.89 5.72
C LYS A 327 23.37 -4.77 4.25
N PHE A 328 23.45 -3.54 3.72
CA PHE A 328 23.89 -3.26 2.36
C PHE A 328 23.08 -4.01 1.28
N VAL A 329 21.81 -4.32 1.53
CA VAL A 329 21.01 -5.15 0.62
C VAL A 329 20.85 -4.56 -0.78
N ALA A 330 20.88 -3.23 -0.90
CA ALA A 330 20.85 -2.55 -2.21
C ALA A 330 22.13 -2.74 -3.05
N LYS A 331 23.22 -3.21 -2.43
CA LYS A 331 24.50 -3.52 -3.09
C LYS A 331 24.63 -5.01 -3.45
N LYS A 332 23.63 -5.85 -3.14
CA LYS A 332 23.66 -7.27 -3.50
C LYS A 332 23.64 -7.45 -5.01
N TYR A 333 24.40 -8.44 -5.48
CA TYR A 333 24.35 -8.86 -6.88
C TYR A 333 22.96 -9.42 -7.21
N CYS A 334 22.35 -8.93 -8.28
CA CYS A 334 21.09 -9.45 -8.80
C CYS A 334 21.35 -10.12 -10.16
N PRO A 335 21.01 -11.42 -10.31
CA PRO A 335 21.16 -12.13 -11.57
C PRO A 335 20.45 -11.43 -12.73
N PRO A 336 20.99 -11.47 -13.96
CA PRO A 336 20.49 -10.69 -15.09
C PRO A 336 19.12 -11.14 -15.60
N SER A 337 18.74 -12.39 -15.34
CA SER A 337 17.46 -12.96 -15.69
C SER A 337 16.98 -13.90 -14.58
N ILE A 338 15.68 -14.13 -14.52
CA ILE A 338 15.06 -15.10 -13.62
C ILE A 338 14.60 -16.28 -14.48
N PRO A 339 15.03 -17.53 -14.19
CA PRO A 339 14.61 -18.70 -14.93
C PRO A 339 13.07 -18.84 -14.99
N THR A 340 12.52 -19.03 -16.18
CA THR A 340 11.06 -19.14 -16.39
C THR A 340 10.43 -20.32 -15.64
N LYS A 341 11.21 -21.38 -15.39
CA LYS A 341 10.82 -22.53 -14.57
C LYS A 341 10.37 -22.16 -13.15
N PHE A 342 10.84 -21.05 -12.58
CA PHE A 342 10.42 -20.61 -11.24
C PHE A 342 9.03 -19.97 -11.22
N PHE A 343 8.43 -19.72 -12.39
CA PHE A 343 7.06 -19.23 -12.53
C PHE A 343 6.10 -20.32 -13.01
N GLN A 344 6.52 -21.59 -13.02
CA GLN A 344 5.65 -22.72 -13.33
C GLN A 344 4.89 -23.10 -12.07
N ASP A 345 3.57 -23.24 -12.20
CA ASP A 345 2.73 -23.71 -11.11
C ASP A 345 2.98 -25.20 -10.89
N LEU A 346 2.96 -25.63 -9.63
CA LEU A 346 3.03 -27.05 -9.29
C LEU A 346 1.76 -27.71 -9.81
N THR A 347 1.87 -28.46 -10.91
CA THR A 347 0.78 -29.31 -11.42
C THR A 347 0.39 -30.29 -10.32
N SER A 348 -0.89 -30.25 -9.93
CA SER A 348 -1.49 -31.13 -8.93
C SER A 348 -1.53 -32.59 -9.37
#